data_AF-A0A537TFU4-F1
#
_entry.id   AF-A0A537TFU4-F1
#
_cell.length_a   1.000
_cell.length_b   1.000
_cell.length_c   1.000
_cell.angle_alpha   90.00
_cell.angle_beta   90.00
_cell.angle_gamma   90.00
#
_symmetry.space_group_name_H-M   'P 1'
#
loop_
_entity.id
_entity.type
_entity.pdbx_description
1 polymer ?
#
loop_
_entity_poly.entity_id
_entity_poly.type
_entity_poly.pdbx_seq_one_letter_code
_entity_poly.pdbx_strand_id
1 'polypeptide(L)'
;MATSANASQRWTKSPIDAEIVAAAALLSAVLVVGLATVADYGLTVDEFNTDDYGPKALAWYTSGFKDRSHFETVEFSLWYYGPWFHMLTAYVQSFDFADRITVRHAMTFLVGLAGVAALLPLGRLAA
;
A
#
# COMPACT_ATOMS: atom_id res chain seq x y z
N MET A 1 32.76 54.58 -8.31
CA MET A 1 32.35 53.93 -7.05
C MET A 1 31.53 52.70 -7.45
N ALA A 2 32.21 51.57 -7.65
CA ALA A 2 31.59 50.32 -8.12
C ALA A 2 31.07 49.55 -6.90
N THR A 3 29.77 49.32 -6.84
CA THR A 3 29.13 48.51 -5.81
C THR A 3 29.49 47.04 -6.04
N SER A 4 30.22 46.44 -5.10
CA SER A 4 30.54 45.02 -5.13
C SER A 4 29.25 44.19 -5.00
N ALA A 5 28.97 43.36 -5.99
CA ALA A 5 27.94 42.34 -5.86
C ALA A 5 28.31 41.40 -4.71
N ASN A 6 27.45 41.31 -3.70
CA ASN A 6 27.60 40.44 -2.54
C ASN A 6 27.71 38.98 -2.99
N ALA A 7 28.92 38.42 -2.92
CA ALA A 7 29.21 37.01 -3.16
C ALA A 7 28.72 36.07 -2.02
N SER A 8 27.83 36.55 -1.14
CA SER A 8 27.38 35.83 0.06
C SER A 8 26.05 35.08 -0.10
N GLN A 9 25.42 35.10 -1.28
CA GLN A 9 24.24 34.29 -1.57
C GLN A 9 24.54 33.12 -2.51
N ARG A 10 25.68 32.45 -2.30
CA ARG A 10 25.85 31.07 -2.76
C ARG A 10 25.15 30.16 -1.75
N TRP A 11 23.82 30.21 -1.76
CA TRP A 11 23.01 29.16 -1.15
C TRP A 11 23.39 27.89 -1.90
N THR A 12 24.22 27.07 -1.27
CA THR A 12 24.48 25.71 -1.70
C THR A 12 23.13 25.01 -1.73
N LYS A 13 22.53 24.93 -2.91
CA LYS A 13 21.47 23.94 -3.17
C LYS A 13 22.11 22.60 -2.82
N SER A 14 21.73 22.04 -1.68
CA SER A 14 22.02 20.64 -1.40
C SER A 14 21.58 19.86 -2.66
N PRO A 15 22.42 19.00 -3.24
CA PRO A 15 22.03 18.21 -4.42
C PRO A 15 20.87 17.26 -4.11
N ILE A 16 20.55 17.10 -2.83
CA ILE A 16 19.44 16.30 -2.34
C ILE A 16 18.41 17.25 -1.70
N ASP A 17 17.18 17.19 -2.21
CA ASP A 17 16.04 17.91 -1.64
C ASP A 17 15.81 17.43 -0.20
N ALA A 18 16.04 18.31 0.78
CA ALA A 18 15.89 17.98 2.20
C ALA A 18 14.49 17.46 2.54
N GLU A 19 13.47 17.95 1.83
CA GLU A 19 12.09 17.46 1.92
C GLU A 19 11.96 15.99 1.50
N ILE A 20 12.60 15.57 0.39
CA ILE A 20 12.58 14.16 -0.06
C ILE A 20 13.23 13.29 1.01
N VAL A 21 14.36 13.73 1.57
CA VAL A 21 15.07 12.97 2.62
C VAL A 21 14.20 12.84 3.86
N ALA A 22 13.58 13.94 4.30
CA ALA A 22 12.72 13.92 5.48
C ALA A 22 11.50 13.02 5.27
N ALA A 23 10.85 13.09 4.10
CA ALA A 23 9.72 12.23 3.76
C ALA A 23 10.14 10.75 3.71
N ALA A 24 11.25 10.44 3.03
CA ALA A 24 11.76 9.07 2.94
C ALA A 24 12.13 8.51 4.32
N ALA A 25 12.78 9.30 5.17
CA ALA A 25 13.13 8.91 6.53
C ALA A 25 11.88 8.62 7.38
N LEU A 26 10.87 9.50 7.32
CA LEU A 26 9.61 9.30 8.03
C LEU A 26 8.88 8.05 7.54
N LEU A 27 8.70 7.89 6.23
CA LEU A 27 8.01 6.73 5.65
C LEU A 27 8.76 5.43 5.95
N SER A 28 10.09 5.45 5.99
CA SER A 28 10.90 4.29 6.40
C SER A 28 10.69 3.93 7.87
N ALA A 29 10.63 4.93 8.76
CA ALA A 29 10.32 4.69 10.17
C ALA A 29 8.91 4.10 10.34
N VAL A 30 7.92 4.64 9.62
CA VAL A 30 6.55 4.11 9.61
C VAL A 30 6.51 2.68 9.07
N LEU A 31 7.22 2.40 7.97
CA LEU A 31 7.34 1.05 7.39
C LEU A 31 7.85 0.04 8.43
N VAL A 32 8.95 0.38 9.12
CA VAL A 32 9.56 -0.49 10.14
C VAL A 32 8.59 -0.74 11.29
N VAL A 33 7.99 0.31 11.83
CA VAL A 33 7.04 0.18 12.94
C VAL A 33 5.81 -0.64 12.52
N GLY A 34 5.21 -0.32 11.38
CA GLY A 34 4.01 -1.01 10.91
C GLY A 34 4.24 -2.48 10.61
N LEU A 35 5.38 -2.86 10.02
CA LEU A 35 5.74 -4.27 9.83
C LEU A 35 6.05 -4.98 11.16
N ALA A 36 6.66 -4.29 12.12
CA ALA A 36 6.95 -4.86 13.43
C ALA A 36 5.69 -5.13 14.27
N THR A 37 4.60 -4.39 14.03
CA THR A 37 3.35 -4.50 14.81
C THR A 37 2.19 -5.12 14.03
N VAL A 38 2.42 -5.59 12.79
CA VAL A 38 1.36 -6.00 11.86
C VAL A 38 0.51 -7.18 12.37
N ALA A 39 1.09 -8.02 13.21
CA ALA A 39 0.42 -9.17 13.82
C ALA A 39 -0.37 -8.81 15.10
N ASP A 40 -0.19 -7.59 15.63
CA ASP A 40 -0.76 -7.18 16.93
C ASP A 40 -2.10 -6.45 16.80
N TYR A 41 -2.57 -6.21 15.57
CA TYR A 41 -3.85 -5.55 15.31
C TYR A 41 -5.02 -6.53 15.43
N GLY A 42 -6.13 -6.04 15.98
CA GLY A 42 -7.38 -6.79 16.05
C GLY A 42 -8.07 -6.92 14.69
N LEU A 43 -8.97 -7.90 14.59
CA LEU A 43 -9.70 -8.18 13.36
C LEU A 43 -10.87 -7.21 13.16
N THR A 44 -11.06 -6.76 11.92
CA THR A 44 -12.29 -6.06 11.53
C THR A 44 -13.38 -7.05 11.12
N VAL A 45 -14.64 -6.61 11.15
CA VAL A 45 -15.77 -7.47 10.75
C VAL A 45 -15.69 -7.88 9.28
N ASP A 46 -15.16 -7.00 8.42
CA ASP A 46 -15.07 -7.23 6.97
C ASP A 46 -13.91 -8.15 6.57
N GLU A 47 -12.95 -8.40 7.47
CA GLU A 47 -11.75 -9.17 7.14
C GLU A 47 -12.07 -10.63 6.79
N PHE A 48 -13.03 -11.25 7.46
CA PHE A 48 -13.44 -12.62 7.16
C PHE A 48 -14.05 -12.73 5.75
N ASN A 49 -14.92 -11.78 5.40
CA ASN A 49 -15.59 -11.76 4.10
C ASN A 49 -14.59 -11.47 2.98
N THR A 50 -13.69 -10.50 3.20
CA THR A 50 -12.65 -10.16 2.22
C THR A 50 -11.54 -11.21 2.12
N ASP A 51 -11.38 -12.09 3.12
CA ASP A 51 -10.44 -13.22 3.09
C ASP A 51 -10.95 -14.42 2.32
N ASP A 52 -12.24 -14.68 2.39
CA ASP A 52 -12.91 -15.68 1.56
C ASP A 52 -13.07 -15.22 0.10
N TYR A 53 -13.32 -13.93 -0.10
CA TYR A 53 -13.59 -13.33 -1.41
C TYR A 53 -12.39 -13.35 -2.37
N GLY A 54 -11.18 -13.08 -1.88
CA GLY A 54 -9.96 -12.96 -2.68
C GLY A 54 -9.57 -14.23 -3.45
N PRO A 55 -9.43 -15.40 -2.78
CA PRO A 55 -9.12 -16.66 -3.45
C PRO A 55 -10.17 -17.06 -4.49
N LYS A 56 -11.45 -16.88 -4.19
CA LYS A 56 -12.56 -17.18 -5.11
C LYS A 56 -12.52 -16.28 -6.35
N ALA A 57 -12.24 -14.99 -6.15
CA ALA A 57 -12.04 -14.05 -7.26
C ALA A 57 -10.87 -14.48 -8.15
N LEU A 58 -9.74 -14.85 -7.54
CA LEU A 58 -8.56 -15.29 -8.27
C LEU A 58 -8.83 -16.59 -9.05
N ALA A 59 -9.58 -17.54 -8.46
CA ALA A 59 -10.01 -18.78 -9.09
C ALA A 59 -10.86 -18.55 -10.34
N TRP A 60 -11.70 -17.51 -10.36
CA TRP A 60 -12.46 -17.15 -11.56
C TRP A 60 -11.53 -16.85 -12.75
N TYR A 61 -10.46 -16.08 -12.55
CA TYR A 61 -9.49 -15.77 -13.62
C TYR A 61 -8.61 -16.98 -13.98
N THR A 62 -8.06 -17.68 -12.99
CA THR A 62 -7.12 -18.80 -13.23
C THR A 62 -7.81 -20.04 -13.81
N SER A 63 -9.11 -20.22 -13.56
CA SER A 63 -9.92 -21.29 -14.18
C SER A 63 -10.37 -20.99 -15.61
N GLY A 64 -10.07 -19.80 -16.16
CA GLY A 64 -10.59 -19.36 -17.45
C GLY A 64 -12.09 -19.06 -17.40
N PHE A 65 -12.52 -18.36 -16.35
CA PHE A 65 -13.89 -17.90 -16.11
C PHE A 65 -14.93 -18.99 -15.81
N LYS A 66 -14.49 -20.15 -15.30
CA LYS A 66 -15.36 -21.30 -15.00
C LYS A 66 -15.79 -21.38 -13.53
N ASP A 67 -14.89 -21.06 -12.61
CA ASP A 67 -15.19 -21.04 -11.18
C ASP A 67 -16.03 -19.79 -10.85
N ARG A 68 -17.30 -20.01 -10.48
CA ARG A 68 -18.24 -18.93 -10.16
C ARG A 68 -18.46 -18.72 -8.66
N SER A 69 -17.67 -19.37 -7.81
CA SER A 69 -17.79 -19.29 -6.34
C SER A 69 -17.75 -17.85 -5.83
N HIS A 70 -16.99 -16.98 -6.49
CA HIS A 70 -16.92 -15.55 -6.22
C HIS A 70 -18.24 -14.78 -6.37
N PHE A 71 -19.18 -15.27 -7.19
CA PHE A 71 -20.49 -14.65 -7.39
C PHE A 71 -21.59 -15.32 -6.55
N GLU A 72 -21.36 -16.56 -6.13
CA GLU A 72 -22.41 -17.46 -5.64
C GLU A 72 -22.27 -17.81 -4.15
N THR A 73 -21.06 -17.70 -3.60
CA THR A 73 -20.72 -18.27 -2.29
C THR A 73 -20.03 -17.29 -1.33
N VAL A 74 -19.94 -16.02 -1.72
CA VAL A 74 -19.42 -14.94 -0.88
C VAL A 74 -20.59 -14.14 -0.32
N GLU A 75 -20.32 -13.24 0.64
CA GLU A 75 -21.35 -12.35 1.18
C GLU A 75 -22.13 -11.63 0.06
N PHE A 76 -23.45 -11.59 0.18
CA PHE A 76 -24.31 -10.93 -0.78
C PHE A 76 -23.86 -9.47 -0.95
N SER A 77 -23.74 -9.01 -2.21
CA SER A 77 -23.29 -7.68 -2.62
C SER A 77 -21.78 -7.41 -2.58
N LEU A 78 -20.96 -8.29 -1.99
CA LEU A 78 -19.50 -8.04 -1.90
C LEU A 78 -18.82 -7.93 -3.28
N TRP A 79 -19.37 -8.60 -4.27
CA TRP A 79 -18.88 -8.54 -5.65
C TRP A 79 -19.01 -7.16 -6.32
N TYR A 80 -19.83 -6.24 -5.79
CA TYR A 80 -19.91 -4.86 -6.28
C TYR A 80 -18.65 -4.03 -5.99
N TYR A 81 -17.84 -4.41 -5.00
CA TYR A 81 -16.67 -3.64 -4.56
C TYR A 81 -15.42 -3.84 -5.44
N GLY A 82 -15.44 -4.86 -6.31
CA GLY A 82 -14.29 -5.21 -7.14
C GLY A 82 -13.19 -5.95 -6.36
N PRO A 83 -12.66 -7.07 -6.85
CA PRO A 83 -11.77 -7.91 -6.05
C PRO A 83 -10.28 -7.65 -6.17
N TRP A 84 -9.85 -6.61 -6.89
CA TRP A 84 -8.44 -6.46 -7.29
C TRP A 84 -7.47 -6.58 -6.11
N PHE A 85 -7.69 -5.82 -5.04
CA PHE A 85 -6.81 -5.85 -3.86
C PHE A 85 -6.89 -7.20 -3.11
N HIS A 86 -8.07 -7.80 -3.05
CA HIS A 86 -8.27 -9.10 -2.40
C HIS A 86 -7.62 -10.24 -3.19
N MET A 87 -7.60 -10.19 -4.52
CA MET A 87 -6.85 -11.13 -5.37
C MET A 87 -5.34 -10.99 -5.18
N LEU A 88 -4.84 -9.75 -5.14
CA LEU A 88 -3.43 -9.50 -4.86
C LEU A 88 -3.04 -10.04 -3.48
N THR A 89 -3.85 -9.78 -2.46
CA THR A 89 -3.63 -10.30 -1.10
C THR A 89 -3.68 -11.82 -1.07
N ALA A 90 -4.66 -12.46 -1.73
CA ALA A 90 -4.76 -13.92 -1.81
C ALA A 90 -3.55 -14.55 -2.53
N TYR A 91 -3.04 -13.91 -3.58
CA TYR A 91 -1.81 -14.34 -4.25
C TYR A 91 -0.60 -14.27 -3.31
N VAL A 92 -0.45 -13.19 -2.53
CA VAL A 92 0.65 -13.09 -1.57
C VAL A 92 0.49 -14.09 -0.41
N GLN A 93 -0.73 -14.31 0.07
CA GLN A 93 -1.03 -15.35 1.06
C GLN A 93 -0.64 -16.75 0.57
N SER A 94 -0.66 -17.03 -0.74
CA SER A 94 -0.32 -18.34 -1.29
C SER A 94 1.15 -18.76 -1.10
N PHE A 95 2.03 -17.82 -0.74
CA PHE A 95 3.43 -18.10 -0.43
C PHE A 95 3.66 -18.59 1.00
N ASP A 96 2.65 -18.54 1.88
CA ASP A 96 2.70 -19.08 3.24
C ASP A 96 3.85 -18.52 4.11
N PHE A 97 4.19 -17.24 3.93
CA PHE A 97 5.25 -16.57 4.70
C PHE A 97 4.88 -16.30 6.17
N ALA A 98 3.58 -16.18 6.45
CA ALA A 98 3.03 -15.87 7.77
C ALA A 98 1.54 -16.27 7.79
N ASP A 99 0.90 -16.14 8.95
CA ASP A 99 -0.56 -16.30 9.05
C ASP A 99 -1.32 -15.43 8.04
N ARG A 100 -2.41 -15.96 7.48
CA ARG A 100 -3.16 -15.33 6.39
C ARG A 100 -3.64 -13.93 6.76
N ILE A 101 -4.10 -13.72 8.00
CA ILE A 101 -4.53 -12.40 8.47
C ILE A 101 -3.32 -11.48 8.61
N THR A 102 -2.20 -11.96 9.13
CA THR A 102 -0.97 -11.16 9.24
C THR A 102 -0.52 -10.66 7.86
N VAL A 103 -0.57 -11.52 6.84
CA VAL A 103 -0.29 -11.12 5.45
C VAL A 103 -1.28 -10.07 4.96
N ARG A 104 -2.58 -10.21 5.26
CA ARG A 104 -3.61 -9.22 4.89
C ARG A 104 -3.35 -7.86 5.54
N HIS A 105 -3.05 -7.83 6.83
CA HIS A 105 -2.67 -6.60 7.53
C HIS A 105 -1.44 -5.95 6.87
N ALA A 106 -0.43 -6.74 6.54
CA ALA A 106 0.78 -6.25 5.87
C ALA A 106 0.47 -5.67 4.49
N MET A 107 -0.34 -6.36 3.68
CA MET A 107 -0.75 -5.88 2.36
C MET A 107 -1.56 -4.58 2.44
N THR A 108 -2.51 -4.49 3.38
CA THR A 108 -3.31 -3.28 3.59
C THR A 108 -2.42 -2.11 4.03
N PHE A 109 -1.51 -2.35 4.97
CA PHE A 109 -0.54 -1.37 5.44
C PHE A 109 0.37 -0.88 4.30
N LEU A 110 0.96 -1.78 3.53
CA LEU A 110 1.89 -1.43 2.45
C LEU A 110 1.21 -0.65 1.32
N VAL A 111 -0.01 -1.02 0.93
CA VAL A 111 -0.78 -0.28 -0.08
C VAL A 111 -1.17 1.11 0.44
N GLY A 112 -1.60 1.22 1.70
CA GLY A 112 -1.87 2.52 2.33
C GLY A 112 -0.64 3.41 2.38
N LEU A 113 0.50 2.86 2.81
CA LEU A 113 1.77 3.60 2.89
C LEU A 113 2.27 4.03 1.51
N ALA A 114 2.12 3.18 0.48
CA ALA A 114 2.45 3.54 -0.90
C ALA A 114 1.57 4.69 -1.42
N GLY A 115 0.28 4.71 -1.07
CA GLY A 115 -0.62 5.81 -1.37
C GLY A 115 -0.16 7.14 -0.75
N VAL A 116 0.23 7.12 0.53
CA VAL A 116 0.80 8.30 1.21
C VAL A 116 2.13 8.73 0.57
N ALA A 117 3.01 7.77 0.27
CA ALA A 117 4.29 8.05 -0.36
C ALA A 117 4.15 8.71 -1.74
N ALA A 118 3.11 8.36 -2.49
CA ALA A 118 2.82 8.94 -3.80
C ALA A 118 2.39 10.41 -3.74
N LEU A 119 1.91 10.92 -2.59
CA LEU A 119 1.41 12.29 -2.48
C LEU A 119 2.49 13.34 -2.74
N LEU A 120 3.73 13.11 -2.30
CA LEU A 120 4.83 14.06 -2.48
C LEU A 120 5.19 14.31 -3.97
N PRO A 121 5.52 13.28 -4.77
CA PRO A 121 5.79 13.50 -6.19
C PRO A 121 4.55 14.01 -6.94
N LEU A 122 3.34 13.55 -6.60
CA LEU A 122 2.11 14.06 -7.22
C LEU A 122 1.87 15.55 -6.93
N GLY A 123 2.09 15.98 -5.68
CA GLY A 123 1.97 17.38 -5.28
C GLY A 123 2.97 18.26 -6.04
N ARG A 124 4.19 17.78 -6.28
CA ARG A 124 5.20 18.47 -7.08
C ARG A 124 4.85 18.55 -8.56
N LEU A 125 4.21 17.52 -9.12
CA LEU A 125 3.74 17.53 -10.51
C LEU A 125 2.56 18.47 -10.73
N ALA A 126 1.77 18.74 -9.68
CA ALA A 126 0.59 19.60 -9.74
C ALA A 126 0.89 21.09 -9.49
N ALA A 127 2.07 21.42 -8.98
CA ALA A 127 2.51 22.79 -8.66
C ALA A 127 3.23 23.45 -9.84
#